data_AF-A0A382LD87-F1
#
_entry.id   AF-A0A382LD87-F1
#
_cell.length_a   1.000
_cell.length_b   1.000
_cell.length_c   1.000
_cell.angle_alpha   90.00
_cell.angle_beta   90.00
_cell.angle_gamma   90.00
#
_symmetry.space_group_name_H-M   'P 1'
#
loop_
_entity.id
_entity.type
_entity.pdbx_description
1 polymer ?
#
loop_
_entity_poly.entity_id
_entity_poly.type
_entity_poly.pdbx_seq_one_letter_code
_entity_poly.pdbx_strand_id
1 'polypeptide(L)'
;MDTNFKERSFKFSYWIMIIFLVGDTIDTIYRTVSGYLGEGASFPGVDILLKPTTTDMIFFVIAQIGVIYGIYLLYKLQKVGGYWFLGSNILFLIYASIFGPIAEIGFATIFPMFILYFGIYVILVIGIPYFYSKKFE
;
A
#
# COMPACT_ATOMS: atom_id res chain seq x y z
N MET A 1 20.16 27.64 -5.85
CA MET A 1 18.80 28.10 -6.22
C MET A 1 17.72 27.03 -5.90
N ASP A 2 18.07 25.74 -5.81
CA ASP A 2 17.15 24.61 -5.57
C ASP A 2 16.61 24.41 -4.13
N THR A 3 17.24 24.98 -3.11
CA THR A 3 16.78 24.82 -1.72
C THR A 3 15.42 25.46 -1.49
N ASN A 4 15.18 26.63 -2.10
CA ASN A 4 13.95 27.39 -1.88
C ASN A 4 12.70 26.63 -2.39
N PHE A 5 12.77 26.03 -3.58
CA PHE A 5 11.63 25.26 -4.11
C PHE A 5 11.38 24.00 -3.29
N LYS A 6 12.41 23.17 -3.05
CA LYS A 6 12.29 21.93 -2.27
C LYS A 6 11.73 22.18 -0.87
N GLU A 7 12.18 23.23 -0.19
CA GLU A 7 11.68 23.53 1.16
C GLU A 7 10.21 23.96 1.16
N ARG A 8 9.80 24.74 0.16
CA ARG A 8 8.41 25.21 0.02
C ARG A 8 7.46 24.10 -0.41
N SER A 9 7.90 23.18 -1.28
CA SER A 9 7.08 22.07 -1.77
C SER A 9 6.98 20.91 -0.77
N PHE A 10 7.95 20.77 0.15
CA PHE A 10 8.01 19.64 1.10
C PHE A 10 6.71 19.42 1.85
N LYS A 11 6.18 20.44 2.54
CA LYS A 11 4.98 20.30 3.38
C LYS A 11 3.79 19.80 2.57
N PHE A 12 3.64 20.30 1.35
CA PHE A 12 2.57 19.88 0.43
C PHE A 12 2.77 18.42 0.00
N SER A 13 3.94 18.06 -0.53
CA SER A 13 4.25 16.69 -0.96
C SER A 13 4.13 15.68 0.18
N TYR A 14 4.59 16.04 1.37
CA TYR A 14 4.53 15.21 2.57
C TYR A 14 3.08 14.93 2.99
N TRP A 15 2.22 15.93 3.04
CA TRP A 15 0.82 15.71 3.40
C TRP A 15 0.05 14.92 2.35
N ILE A 16 0.30 15.18 1.06
CA ILE A 16 -0.26 14.36 -0.02
C ILE A 16 0.15 12.90 0.14
N MET A 17 1.43 12.64 0.40
CA MET A 17 1.92 11.29 0.67
C MET A 17 1.12 10.63 1.79
N ILE A 18 1.06 11.25 2.97
CA ILE A 18 0.36 10.66 4.13
C ILE A 18 -1.13 10.44 3.85
N ILE A 19 -1.82 11.41 3.25
CA ILE A 19 -3.25 11.30 2.96
C ILE A 19 -3.53 10.17 1.97
N PHE A 20 -2.73 10.04 0.92
CA PHE A 20 -2.90 8.97 -0.07
C PHE A 20 -2.65 7.60 0.54
N LEU A 21 -1.56 7.44 1.31
CA LEU A 21 -1.24 6.15 1.94
C LEU A 21 -2.32 5.73 2.95
N VAL A 22 -2.80 6.66 3.78
CA VAL A 22 -3.86 6.40 4.77
C VAL A 22 -5.19 6.11 4.06
N GLY A 23 -5.57 6.93 3.08
CA GLY A 23 -6.83 6.76 2.35
C GLY A 23 -6.91 5.41 1.64
N ASP A 24 -5.83 5.02 0.96
CA ASP A 24 -5.74 3.73 0.28
C ASP A 24 -5.71 2.54 1.26
N THR A 25 -5.03 2.67 2.40
CA THR A 25 -5.05 1.66 3.46
C THR A 25 -6.47 1.46 4.01
N ILE A 26 -7.20 2.55 4.25
CA ILE A 26 -8.59 2.50 4.73
C ILE A 26 -9.51 1.86 3.68
N ASP A 27 -9.39 2.26 2.41
CA ASP A 27 -10.16 1.66 1.30
C ASP A 27 -9.93 0.15 1.20
N THR A 28 -8.65 -0.26 1.27
CA THR A 28 -8.25 -1.67 1.22
C THR A 28 -8.84 -2.46 2.38
N ILE A 29 -8.78 -1.93 3.61
CA ILE A 29 -9.40 -2.56 4.79
C ILE A 29 -10.91 -2.66 4.59
N TYR A 30 -11.57 -1.58 4.17
CA TYR A 30 -13.01 -1.56 3.98
C TYR A 30 -13.47 -2.59 2.95
N ARG A 31 -12.85 -2.63 1.77
CA ARG A 31 -13.16 -3.59 0.70
C ARG A 31 -12.89 -5.04 1.10
N THR A 32 -11.79 -5.29 1.80
CA THR A 32 -11.42 -6.66 2.22
C THR A 32 -12.37 -7.18 3.31
N VAL A 33 -12.67 -6.35 4.33
CA VAL A 33 -13.57 -6.74 5.43
C VAL A 33 -15.00 -6.89 4.94
N SER A 34 -15.51 -5.95 4.13
CA SER A 34 -16.85 -6.06 3.54
C SER A 34 -16.96 -7.28 2.60
N GLY A 35 -15.91 -7.57 1.83
CA GLY A 35 -15.86 -8.76 0.99
C GLY A 35 -15.82 -10.07 1.78
N TYR A 36 -15.13 -10.10 2.92
CA TYR A 36 -15.11 -11.26 3.82
C TYR A 36 -16.47 -11.52 4.47
N LEU A 37 -17.12 -10.46 4.97
CA LEU A 37 -18.42 -10.57 5.65
C LEU A 37 -19.60 -10.68 4.69
N GLY A 38 -19.42 -10.33 3.41
CA GLY A 38 -20.45 -10.32 2.37
C GLY A 38 -20.26 -11.40 1.31
N GLU A 39 -20.54 -11.01 0.05
CA GLU A 39 -20.51 -11.91 -1.11
C GLU A 39 -19.15 -11.98 -1.82
N GLY A 40 -18.17 -11.20 -1.38
CA GLY A 40 -16.82 -11.15 -1.94
C GLY A 40 -16.32 -9.72 -2.14
N ALA A 41 -15.00 -9.56 -2.20
CA ALA A 41 -14.35 -8.28 -2.48
C ALA A 41 -14.21 -8.10 -4.00
N SER A 42 -14.66 -6.96 -4.50
CA SER A 42 -14.34 -6.54 -5.87
C SER A 42 -12.90 -6.05 -5.93
N PHE A 43 -12.18 -6.42 -6.99
CA PHE A 43 -10.90 -5.82 -7.34
C PHE A 43 -11.09 -4.88 -8.53
N PRO A 44 -10.55 -3.65 -8.50
CA PRO A 44 -10.74 -2.75 -9.61
C PRO A 44 -10.07 -3.36 -10.85
N GLY A 45 -10.74 -3.26 -12.00
CA GLY A 45 -10.27 -3.84 -13.26
C GLY A 45 -10.47 -5.35 -13.42
N VAL A 46 -11.10 -6.03 -12.47
CA VAL A 46 -11.45 -7.46 -12.59
C VAL A 46 -12.91 -7.69 -12.19
N ASP A 47 -13.69 -8.28 -13.09
CA ASP A 47 -15.13 -8.57 -12.88
C ASP A 47 -15.37 -9.83 -12.03
N ILE A 48 -14.40 -10.22 -11.20
CA ILE A 48 -14.45 -11.41 -10.35
C ILE A 48 -14.52 -10.96 -8.90
N LEU A 49 -15.50 -11.50 -8.17
CA LEU A 49 -15.63 -11.32 -6.74
C LEU A 49 -14.74 -12.34 -6.04
N LEU A 50 -13.69 -11.85 -5.36
CA LEU A 50 -12.78 -12.69 -4.59
C LEU A 50 -13.26 -12.74 -3.15
N LYS A 51 -13.64 -13.93 -2.67
CA LYS A 51 -14.10 -14.11 -1.30
C LYS A 51 -12.93 -14.52 -0.40
N PRO A 52 -12.45 -13.66 0.52
CA PRO A 52 -11.38 -14.03 1.43
C PRO A 52 -11.83 -15.14 2.38
N THR A 53 -10.92 -16.04 2.73
CA THR A 53 -11.13 -17.02 3.82
C THR A 53 -10.72 -16.43 5.16
N THR A 54 -11.05 -17.10 6.27
CA THR A 54 -10.58 -16.69 7.60
C THR A 54 -9.04 -16.70 7.69
N THR A 55 -8.38 -17.64 7.03
CA THR A 55 -6.91 -17.69 6.94
C THR A 55 -6.38 -16.45 6.24
N ASP A 56 -6.98 -16.06 5.11
CA ASP A 56 -6.58 -14.86 4.38
C ASP A 56 -6.73 -13.60 5.22
N MET A 57 -7.78 -13.52 6.04
CA MET A 57 -8.00 -12.40 6.96
C MET A 57 -6.94 -12.32 8.05
N ILE A 58 -6.45 -13.45 8.57
CA ILE A 58 -5.36 -13.45 9.55
C ILE A 58 -4.07 -12.88 8.93
N PHE A 59 -3.70 -13.36 7.74
CA PHE A 59 -2.54 -12.83 7.01
C PHE A 59 -2.71 -11.36 6.63
N PHE A 60 -3.92 -10.98 6.21
CA PHE A 60 -4.26 -9.59 5.90
C PHE A 60 -4.04 -8.69 7.11
N VAL A 61 -4.52 -9.05 8.29
CA VAL A 61 -4.31 -8.25 9.52
C VAL A 61 -2.83 -8.08 9.82
N ILE A 62 -2.03 -9.15 9.73
CA ILE A 62 -0.58 -9.08 9.96
C ILE A 62 0.09 -8.13 8.97
N ALA A 63 -0.26 -8.22 7.69
CA ALA A 63 0.27 -7.33 6.67
C ALA A 63 -0.14 -5.87 6.92
N GLN A 64 -1.42 -5.62 7.25
CA GLN A 64 -1.92 -4.28 7.54
C GLN A 64 -1.26 -3.63 8.75
N ILE A 65 -0.89 -4.41 9.78
CA ILE A 65 -0.09 -3.89 10.90
C ILE A 65 1.24 -3.34 10.40
N GLY A 66 1.93 -4.06 9.52
CA GLY A 66 3.19 -3.61 8.93
C GLY A 66 3.03 -2.38 8.03
N VAL A 67 1.94 -2.32 7.25
CA VAL A 67 1.57 -1.15 6.44
C VAL A 67 1.35 0.08 7.32
N ILE A 68 0.51 -0.03 8.35
CA ILE A 68 0.20 1.06 9.29
C ILE A 68 1.46 1.50 10.03
N TYR A 69 2.32 0.56 10.43
CA TYR A 69 3.60 0.87 11.05
C TYR A 69 4.51 1.65 10.09
N GLY A 70 4.60 1.24 8.81
CA GLY A 70 5.32 1.97 7.79
C GLY A 70 4.84 3.40 7.61
N ILE A 71 3.52 3.62 7.56
CA ILE A 71 2.90 4.96 7.49
C ILE A 71 3.26 5.78 8.73
N TYR A 72 3.20 5.18 9.91
CA TYR A 72 3.56 5.85 11.16
C TYR A 72 5.02 6.33 11.16
N LEU A 73 5.95 5.51 10.69
CA LEU A 73 7.36 5.89 10.59
C LEU A 73 7.57 6.99 9.55
N LEU A 74 6.88 6.93 8.40
CA LEU A 74 6.88 8.00 7.40
C LEU A 74 6.31 9.31 7.97
N TYR A 75 5.27 9.22 8.80
CA TYR A 75 4.70 10.36 9.52
C TYR A 75 5.69 10.98 10.52
N LYS A 76 6.53 10.14 11.13
CA LYS A 76 7.67 10.57 11.95
C LYS A 76 8.89 11.01 11.14
N LEU A 77 8.77 11.12 9.82
CA LEU A 77 9.85 11.50 8.91
C LEU A 77 11.02 10.52 8.93
N GLN A 78 10.77 9.22 9.06
CA GLN A 78 11.79 8.20 9.00
C GLN A 78 11.72 7.44 7.66
N LYS A 79 12.80 7.47 6.87
CA LYS A 79 12.84 6.81 5.54
C LYS A 79 12.54 5.31 5.62
N VAL A 80 12.90 4.68 6.74
CA VAL A 80 12.70 3.24 6.94
C VAL A 80 11.22 2.83 6.87
N GLY A 81 10.30 3.76 7.13
CA GLY A 81 8.86 3.53 7.01
C GLY A 81 8.43 3.15 5.60
N GLY A 82 9.09 3.65 4.57
CA GLY A 82 8.76 3.30 3.19
C GLY A 82 9.07 1.84 2.85
N TYR A 83 10.13 1.27 3.42
CA TYR A 83 10.46 -0.15 3.24
C TYR A 83 9.49 -1.06 4.01
N TRP A 84 9.06 -0.65 5.20
CA TRP A 84 8.00 -1.36 5.93
C TRP A 84 6.70 -1.37 5.13
N PHE A 85 6.27 -0.20 4.63
CA PHE A 85 5.05 -0.09 3.84
C PHE A 85 5.09 -0.96 2.58
N LEU A 86 6.15 -0.85 1.76
CA LEU A 86 6.29 -1.64 0.54
C LEU A 86 6.45 -3.13 0.83
N GLY A 87 7.31 -3.48 1.79
CA GLY A 87 7.59 -4.86 2.16
C GLY A 87 6.33 -5.59 2.62
N SER A 88 5.49 -4.95 3.43
CA SER A 88 4.23 -5.53 3.87
C SER A 88 3.22 -5.73 2.74
N ASN A 89 3.11 -4.76 1.81
CA ASN A 89 2.25 -4.90 0.63
C ASN A 89 2.75 -6.01 -0.32
N ILE A 90 4.06 -6.10 -0.55
CA ILE A 90 4.66 -7.16 -1.37
C ILE A 90 4.47 -8.52 -0.72
N LEU A 91 4.68 -8.64 0.60
CA LEU A 91 4.50 -9.89 1.32
C LEU A 91 3.05 -10.37 1.27
N PHE A 92 2.09 -9.47 1.43
CA PHE A 92 0.68 -9.79 1.25
C PHE A 92 0.37 -10.24 -0.18
N LEU A 93 0.93 -9.57 -1.17
CA LEU A 93 0.77 -9.94 -2.58
C LEU A 93 1.32 -11.35 -2.86
N ILE A 94 2.52 -11.67 -2.38
CA ILE A 94 3.12 -13.00 -2.54
C ILE A 94 2.23 -14.06 -1.90
N TYR A 95 1.76 -13.81 -0.67
CA TYR A 95 0.83 -14.71 0.00
C TYR A 95 -0.44 -14.91 -0.84
N ALA A 96 -1.10 -13.81 -1.23
CA ALA A 96 -2.36 -13.86 -1.97
C ALA A 96 -2.20 -14.57 -3.32
N SER A 97 -1.05 -14.41 -3.98
CA SER A 97 -0.77 -15.00 -5.30
C SER A 97 -0.47 -16.49 -5.27
N ILE A 98 0.04 -17.02 -4.15
CA ILE A 98 0.42 -18.43 -4.02
C ILE A 98 -0.66 -19.23 -3.29
N PHE A 99 -1.21 -18.67 -2.21
CA PHE A 99 -2.09 -19.37 -1.28
C PHE A 99 -3.48 -18.76 -1.16
N GLY A 100 -3.64 -17.50 -1.56
CA GLY A 100 -4.88 -16.76 -1.38
C GLY A 100 -5.74 -16.68 -2.65
N PRO A 101 -6.74 -15.77 -2.65
CA PRO A 101 -7.78 -15.72 -3.68
C PRO A 101 -7.25 -15.38 -5.08
N ILE A 102 -6.08 -14.75 -5.18
CA ILE A 102 -5.44 -14.40 -6.46
C ILE A 102 -4.94 -15.65 -7.19
N ALA A 103 -4.53 -16.69 -6.46
CA ALA A 103 -4.05 -17.93 -7.04
C ALA A 103 -5.13 -18.59 -7.93
N GLU A 104 -6.41 -18.40 -7.60
CA GLU A 104 -7.55 -18.99 -8.31
C GLU A 104 -7.82 -18.34 -9.66
N ILE A 105 -7.59 -17.02 -9.78
CA ILE A 105 -7.88 -16.24 -11.00
C ILE A 105 -6.66 -16.04 -11.91
N GLY A 106 -5.47 -16.42 -11.43
CA GLY A 106 -4.20 -16.26 -12.13
C GLY A 106 -3.61 -14.85 -11.98
N PHE A 107 -2.36 -14.79 -11.54
CA PHE A 107 -1.63 -13.54 -11.29
C PHE A 107 -1.56 -12.59 -12.52
N ALA A 108 -1.50 -13.15 -13.73
CA ALA A 108 -1.43 -12.37 -14.97
C ALA A 108 -2.63 -11.42 -15.16
N THR A 109 -3.81 -11.80 -14.66
CA THR A 109 -5.06 -11.04 -14.77
C THR A 109 -4.99 -9.70 -14.04
N ILE A 110 -4.22 -9.64 -12.96
CA ILE A 110 -4.12 -8.47 -12.06
C ILE A 110 -2.74 -7.80 -12.10
N PHE A 111 -1.78 -8.41 -12.77
CA PHE A 111 -0.41 -7.91 -12.87
C PHE A 111 -0.29 -6.47 -13.39
N PRO A 112 -1.02 -6.03 -14.45
CA PRO A 112 -0.93 -4.65 -14.93
C PRO A 112 -1.36 -3.62 -13.88
N MET A 113 -2.43 -3.92 -13.14
CA MET A 113 -2.90 -3.08 -12.04
C MET A 113 -1.86 -2.99 -10.93
N PHE A 114 -1.20 -4.09 -10.58
CA PHE A 114 -0.14 -4.07 -9.58
C PHE A 114 1.05 -3.22 -9.97
N ILE A 115 1.51 -3.27 -11.21
CA ILE A 115 2.62 -2.41 -11.66
C ILE A 115 2.28 -0.93 -11.42
N LEU A 116 1.05 -0.54 -11.76
CA LEU A 116 0.58 0.83 -11.61
C LEU A 116 0.50 1.24 -10.12
N TYR A 117 -0.14 0.42 -9.29
CA TYR A 117 -0.27 0.68 -7.85
C TYR A 117 1.10 0.72 -7.14
N PHE A 118 1.95 -0.28 -7.36
CA PHE A 118 3.28 -0.31 -6.75
C PHE A 118 4.19 0.80 -7.29
N GLY A 119 4.04 1.19 -8.55
CA GLY A 119 4.73 2.37 -9.10
C GLY A 119 4.39 3.65 -8.33
N ILE A 120 3.10 3.87 -8.05
CA ILE A 120 2.65 4.99 -7.22
C ILE A 120 3.21 4.87 -5.80
N TYR A 121 3.13 3.70 -5.17
CA TYR A 121 3.68 3.51 -3.83
C TYR A 121 5.17 3.80 -3.77
N VAL A 122 5.97 3.32 -4.72
CA VAL A 122 7.41 3.61 -4.77
C VAL A 122 7.68 5.11 -4.85
N ILE A 123 6.94 5.85 -5.68
CA ILE A 123 7.08 7.31 -5.77
C ILE A 123 6.74 7.96 -4.43
N LEU A 124 5.62 7.56 -3.81
CA LEU A 124 5.16 8.14 -2.54
C LEU A 124 6.11 7.82 -1.37
N VAL A 125 6.49 6.56 -1.19
CA VAL A 125 7.16 6.09 0.03
C VAL A 125 8.67 5.98 -0.05
N ILE A 126 9.23 5.99 -1.27
CA ILE A 126 10.69 6.02 -1.51
C ILE A 126 11.07 7.33 -2.18
N GLY A 127 10.39 7.70 -3.27
CA GLY A 127 10.68 8.88 -4.06
C GLY A 127 10.68 10.17 -3.23
N ILE A 128 9.57 10.50 -2.57
CA ILE A 128 9.49 11.75 -1.80
C ILE A 128 10.40 11.75 -0.56
N PRO A 129 10.51 10.68 0.25
CA PRO A 129 11.43 10.66 1.38
C PRO A 129 12.91 10.82 0.97
N TYR A 130 13.33 10.24 -0.16
CA TYR A 130 14.69 10.44 -0.67
C TYR A 130 14.88 11.82 -1.32
N PHE A 131 13.90 12.33 -2.04
CA PHE A 131 13.97 13.68 -2.64
C PHE A 131 14.10 14.78 -1.58
N TYR A 132 13.44 14.59 -0.43
CA TYR A 132 13.49 15.43 0.76
C TYR A 132 14.36 14.83 1.88
N SER A 133 15.40 14.08 1.55
CA SER A 133 16.25 13.35 2.51
C SER A 133 16.85 14.18 3.63
N LYS A 134 16.93 15.51 3.50
CA LYS A 134 17.37 16.42 4.58
C LYS A 134 16.32 16.62 5.68
N LYS A 135 15.05 16.31 5.40
CA LYS A 135 13.94 16.38 6.34
C LYS A 135 13.61 15.00 6.93
N PHE A 136 14.04 13.93 6.27
CA PHE A 136 13.84 12.57 6.73
C PHE A 136 15.11 11.96 7.31
N GLU A 137 15.02 11.38 8.49
CA GLU A 137 16.10 10.60 9.12
C GLU A 137 16.30 9.25 8.42
#